data_AF-A0A1I6YBX9-F1
#
_entry.id   AF-A0A1I6YBX9-F1
#
_cell.length_a   1.000
_cell.length_b   1.000
_cell.length_c   1.000
_cell.angle_alpha   90.00
_cell.angle_beta   90.00
_cell.angle_gamma   90.00
#
_symmetry.space_group_name_H-M   'P 1'
#
loop_
_entity.id
_entity.type
_entity.pdbx_description
1 polymer ?
#
loop_
_entity_poly.entity_id
_entity_poly.type
_entity_poly.pdbx_seq_one_letter_code
_entity_poly.pdbx_strand_id
1 'polypeptide(L)'
;MSRRVAHALDRLGRDDLDAASVAQALAKWSSACHAPAAKLQGENNHLTEFIAPFERDTLERALRALPRHLARELRSHVAPLDELYIAKTVPVPTWNNGNWWKNRC
;
A
#
# COMPACT_ATOMS: atom_id res chain seq x y z
N MET A 1 -11.91 5.04 -5.96
CA MET A 1 -11.73 4.03 -7.02
C MET A 1 -12.97 4.00 -7.90
N SER A 2 -12.80 4.12 -9.22
CA SER A 2 -13.89 4.13 -10.20
C SER A 2 -14.43 2.72 -10.49
N ARG A 3 -15.64 2.67 -11.07
CA ARG A 3 -16.24 1.42 -11.59
C ARG A 3 -15.37 0.75 -12.66
N ARG A 4 -14.59 1.53 -13.43
CA ARG A 4 -13.70 0.99 -14.48
C ARG A 4 -12.51 0.26 -13.89
N VAL A 5 -11.92 0.80 -12.82
CA VAL A 5 -10.84 0.13 -12.08
C VAL A 5 -11.36 -1.14 -11.41
N ALA A 6 -12.51 -1.05 -10.73
CA ALA A 6 -13.15 -2.21 -10.10
C ALA A 6 -13.41 -3.35 -11.09
N HIS A 7 -14.07 -3.06 -12.21
CA HIS A 7 -14.35 -4.06 -13.23
C HIS A 7 -13.09 -4.68 -13.84
N ALA A 8 -12.03 -3.90 -14.02
CA ALA A 8 -10.76 -4.42 -14.52
C ALA A 8 -10.08 -5.38 -13.53
N LEU A 9 -10.16 -5.09 -12.22
CA LEU A 9 -9.66 -5.97 -11.17
C LEU A 9 -10.42 -7.29 -11.14
N ASP A 10 -11.76 -7.24 -11.17
CA ASP A 10 -12.60 -8.45 -11.17
C ASP A 10 -12.32 -9.34 -12.40
N ARG A 11 -11.94 -8.75 -13.54
CA ARG A 11 -11.57 -9.48 -14.75
C ARG A 11 -10.18 -10.09 -14.74
N LEU A 12 -9.29 -9.73 -13.81
CA LEU A 12 -7.96 -10.34 -13.71
C LEU A 12 -8.03 -11.81 -13.29
N GLY A 13 -9.15 -12.25 -12.68
CA GLY A 13 -9.41 -13.66 -12.38
C GLY A 13 -8.39 -14.31 -11.44
N ARG A 14 -7.74 -13.51 -10.58
CA ARG A 14 -6.82 -13.97 -9.54
C ARG A 14 -7.56 -13.90 -8.20
N ASP A 15 -7.55 -15.00 -7.46
CA ASP A 15 -8.36 -15.20 -6.24
C ASP A 15 -8.14 -14.14 -5.14
N ASP A 16 -7.06 -13.36 -5.21
CA ASP A 16 -6.66 -12.38 -4.20
C ASP A 16 -6.45 -10.96 -4.74
N LEU A 17 -6.92 -10.66 -5.96
CA LEU A 17 -6.72 -9.37 -6.65
C LEU A 17 -8.01 -8.83 -7.30
N ASP A 18 -9.16 -9.11 -6.68
CA ASP A 18 -10.45 -8.55 -7.08
C ASP A 18 -10.69 -7.14 -6.52
N ALA A 19 -11.79 -6.50 -6.96
CA ALA A 19 -12.12 -5.14 -6.53
C ALA A 19 -12.35 -5.04 -5.01
N ALA A 20 -12.93 -6.07 -4.40
CA ALA A 20 -13.24 -6.09 -2.97
C ALA A 20 -11.95 -6.13 -2.13
N SER A 21 -11.02 -7.00 -2.49
CA SER A 21 -9.73 -7.17 -1.84
C SER A 21 -8.87 -5.92 -1.96
N VAL A 22 -8.84 -5.30 -3.13
CA VAL A 22 -8.11 -4.03 -3.34
C VAL A 22 -8.76 -2.87 -2.57
N ALA A 23 -10.09 -2.79 -2.54
CA ALA A 23 -10.78 -1.77 -1.74
C ALA A 23 -10.52 -1.95 -0.24
N GLN A 24 -10.55 -3.20 0.25
CA GLN A 24 -10.23 -3.53 1.64
C GLN A 24 -8.77 -3.20 1.99
N ALA A 25 -7.84 -3.51 1.09
CA ALA A 25 -6.43 -3.14 1.24
C ALA A 25 -6.25 -1.62 1.29
N LEU A 26 -6.93 -0.87 0.42
CA LEU A 26 -6.88 0.60 0.42
C LEU A 26 -7.42 1.19 1.72
N ALA A 27 -8.53 0.66 2.25
CA ALA A 27 -9.12 1.12 3.51
C ALA A 27 -8.19 0.87 4.70
N LYS A 28 -7.62 -0.34 4.81
CA LYS A 28 -6.65 -0.68 5.85
C LYS A 28 -5.37 0.14 5.72
N TRP A 29 -4.87 0.31 4.50
CA TRP A 29 -3.69 1.14 4.23
C TRP A 29 -3.92 2.59 4.65
N SER A 30 -5.07 3.16 4.29
CA SER A 30 -5.44 4.50 4.74
C SER A 30 -5.47 4.61 6.26
N SER A 31 -6.08 3.64 6.96
CA SER A 31 -6.11 3.61 8.42
C SER A 31 -4.69 3.54 9.03
N ALA A 32 -3.79 2.75 8.44
CA ALA A 32 -2.40 2.65 8.88
C ALA A 32 -1.64 3.97 8.69
N CYS A 33 -1.77 4.59 7.51
CA CYS A 33 -1.11 5.86 7.19
C CYS A 33 -1.57 7.02 8.09
N HIS A 34 -2.85 7.02 8.47
CA HIS A 34 -3.41 8.05 9.35
C HIS A 34 -3.15 7.79 10.85
N ALA A 35 -2.60 6.64 11.23
CA ALA A 35 -2.22 6.38 12.61
C ALA A 35 -1.22 7.45 13.14
N PRO A 36 -1.24 7.72 14.46
CA PRO A 36 -0.26 8.62 15.09
C PRO A 36 1.17 8.11 14.94
N ALA A 37 2.15 9.01 14.81
CA ALA A 37 3.56 8.64 14.67
C ALA A 37 4.05 7.80 15.86
N ALA A 38 3.65 8.13 17.10
CA ALA A 38 4.00 7.34 18.29
C ALA A 38 3.55 5.88 18.20
N LYS A 39 2.43 5.61 17.53
CA LYS A 39 1.93 4.26 17.28
C LYS A 39 2.81 3.56 16.22
N LEU A 40 3.26 4.29 15.20
CA LEU A 40 4.16 3.80 14.14
C LEU A 40 5.66 3.76 14.53
N GLN A 41 6.04 4.32 15.69
CA GLN A 41 7.43 4.39 16.17
C GLN A 41 7.66 3.76 17.57
N GLY A 42 6.67 3.09 18.15
CA GLY A 42 6.75 2.50 19.49
C GLY A 42 7.77 1.35 19.61
N GLU A 43 8.16 1.04 20.86
CA GLU A 43 8.98 -0.13 21.19
C GLU A 43 8.22 -1.42 20.82
N ASN A 44 8.89 -2.34 20.12
CA ASN A 44 8.33 -3.55 19.47
C ASN A 44 7.65 -3.32 18.11
N ASN A 45 7.94 -2.22 17.42
CA ASN A 45 7.47 -2.02 16.05
C ASN A 45 8.18 -2.93 15.05
N HIS A 46 7.81 -4.21 15.07
CA HIS A 46 8.08 -5.14 13.99
C HIS A 46 7.36 -4.64 12.74
N LEU A 47 8.10 -4.53 11.63
CA LEU A 47 7.57 -4.19 10.31
C LEU A 47 6.36 -5.06 9.92
N THR A 48 6.25 -6.27 10.48
CA THR A 48 5.18 -7.24 10.26
C THR A 48 3.93 -7.03 11.14
N GLU A 49 4.04 -6.31 12.26
CA GLU A 49 2.93 -6.12 13.23
C GLU A 49 2.14 -4.83 13.00
N PHE A 50 2.75 -3.82 12.36
CA PHE A 50 2.00 -2.73 11.74
C PHE A 50 1.63 -3.10 10.31
N ILE A 51 0.35 -3.44 10.14
CA ILE A 51 -0.54 -3.62 8.97
C ILE A 51 -0.17 -2.77 7.72
N ALA A 52 1.06 -2.84 7.24
CA ALA A 52 1.62 -1.91 6.27
C ALA A 52 2.29 -2.62 5.09
N PRO A 53 3.10 -3.68 5.26
CA PRO A 53 3.64 -4.41 4.11
C PRO A 53 2.53 -5.16 3.37
N PHE A 54 1.71 -5.96 4.07
CA PHE A 54 0.74 -6.84 3.42
C PHE A 54 -0.34 -6.08 2.61
N GLU A 55 -0.93 -5.04 3.19
CA GLU A 55 -1.93 -4.22 2.53
C GLU A 55 -1.32 -3.44 1.35
N ARG A 56 -0.13 -2.88 1.54
CA ARG A 56 0.54 -2.14 0.47
C ARG A 56 1.03 -3.05 -0.66
N ASP A 57 1.40 -4.29 -0.36
CA ASP A 57 1.80 -5.31 -1.32
C ASP A 57 0.62 -5.71 -2.21
N THR A 58 -0.57 -5.89 -1.64
CA THR A 58 -1.80 -6.11 -2.43
C THR A 58 -2.06 -4.93 -3.37
N LEU A 59 -1.91 -3.69 -2.89
CA LEU A 59 -2.04 -2.50 -3.73
C LEU A 59 -0.95 -2.43 -4.83
N GLU A 60 0.28 -2.84 -4.52
CA GLU A 60 1.39 -2.89 -5.50
C GLU A 60 1.12 -3.93 -6.58
N ARG A 61 0.66 -5.12 -6.19
CA ARG A 61 0.28 -6.18 -7.12
C ARG A 61 -0.85 -5.73 -8.05
N ALA A 62 -1.85 -5.02 -7.52
CA ALA A 62 -2.93 -4.43 -8.32
C ALA A 62 -2.40 -3.36 -9.30
N LEU A 63 -1.51 -2.47 -8.84
CA LEU A 63 -0.88 -1.44 -9.68
C LEU A 63 -0.03 -2.04 -10.82
N ARG A 64 0.62 -3.17 -10.58
CA ARG A 64 1.41 -3.91 -11.58
C ARG A 64 0.55 -4.69 -12.57
N ALA A 65 -0.60 -5.20 -12.13
CA ALA A 65 -1.51 -6.00 -12.97
C ALA A 65 -2.44 -5.16 -13.85
N LEU A 66 -2.81 -3.95 -13.41
CA LEU A 66 -3.74 -3.09 -14.14
C LEU A 66 -3.10 -2.46 -15.39
N PRO A 67 -3.89 -2.25 -16.47
CA PRO A 67 -3.48 -1.39 -17.58
C PRO A 67 -3.03 0.00 -17.10
N ARG A 68 -2.00 0.56 -17.74
CA ARG A 68 -1.31 1.80 -17.31
C ARG A 68 -2.23 2.95 -16.93
N HIS A 69 -3.32 3.17 -17.68
CA HIS A 69 -4.27 4.26 -17.43
C HIS A 69 -5.14 4.03 -16.18
N LEU A 70 -5.52 2.78 -15.88
CA LEU A 70 -6.25 2.41 -14.67
C LEU A 70 -5.33 2.35 -13.45
N ALA A 71 -4.10 1.86 -13.64
CA ALA A 71 -3.06 1.92 -12.62
C ALA A 71 -2.73 3.37 -12.23
N ARG A 72 -2.83 4.34 -13.16
CA ARG A 72 -2.67 5.77 -12.84
C ARG A 72 -3.75 6.27 -11.89
N GLU A 73 -5.00 5.84 -12.10
CA GLU A 73 -6.11 6.20 -11.23
C GLU A 73 -5.89 5.61 -9.83
N LEU A 74 -5.62 4.30 -9.71
CA LEU A 74 -5.31 3.67 -8.42
C LEU A 74 -4.11 4.34 -7.73
N ARG A 75 -3.07 4.69 -8.49
CA ARG A 75 -1.88 5.37 -7.96
C ARG A 75 -2.19 6.76 -7.40
N SER A 76 -3.16 7.49 -7.95
CA SER A 76 -3.58 8.79 -7.41
C SER A 76 -4.21 8.70 -6.02
N HIS A 77 -4.74 7.53 -5.65
CA HIS A 77 -5.24 7.27 -4.30
C HIS A 77 -4.13 6.76 -3.35
N VAL A 78 -3.20 5.95 -3.86
CA VAL A 78 -2.14 5.32 -3.06
C VAL A 78 -0.99 6.27 -2.76
N ALA A 79 -0.57 7.11 -3.71
CA ALA A 79 0.63 7.94 -3.56
C ALA A 79 0.57 8.93 -2.36
N PRO A 80 -0.55 9.65 -2.10
CA PRO A 80 -0.62 10.53 -0.92
C PRO A 80 -0.55 9.76 0.40
N LEU A 81 -1.05 8.52 0.43
CA LEU A 81 -0.98 7.64 1.59
C LEU A 81 0.46 7.16 1.82
N ASP A 82 1.14 6.76 0.74
CA ASP A 82 2.57 6.39 0.78
C ASP A 82 3.41 7.55 1.33
N GLU A 83 3.18 8.79 0.89
CA GLU A 83 3.86 9.98 1.42
C GLU A 83 3.60 10.20 2.92
N LEU A 84 2.34 10.09 3.36
CA LEU A 84 1.97 10.24 4.77
C LEU A 84 2.63 9.18 5.65
N TYR A 85 2.71 7.94 5.17
CA TYR A 85 3.36 6.84 5.88
C TYR A 85 4.87 7.06 5.99
N ILE A 86 5.54 7.39 4.88
CA ILE A 86 6.98 7.66 4.85
C ILE A 86 7.34 8.80 5.81
N ALA A 87 6.53 9.87 5.87
CA ALA A 87 6.79 11.01 6.74
C ALA A 87 6.76 10.67 8.25
N LYS A 88 6.08 9.58 8.63
CA LYS A 88 5.90 9.15 10.02
C LYS A 88 6.74 7.94 10.40
N THR A 89 7.38 7.28 9.44
CA THR A 89 8.14 6.05 9.66
C THR A 89 9.63 6.32 9.62
N VAL A 90 10.35 5.69 10.54
CA VAL A 90 11.82 5.77 10.58
C VAL A 90 12.38 4.66 9.69
N PRO A 91 13.40 4.95 8.86
CA PRO A 91 14.09 3.92 8.10
C PRO A 91 14.57 2.77 8.98
N VAL A 92 14.51 1.55 8.45
CA VAL A 92 15.11 0.38 9.09
C VAL A 92 16.63 0.60 9.16
N PRO A 93 17.25 0.69 10.35
CA PRO A 93 18.67 1.06 10.48
C PRO A 93 19.63 0.08 9.78
N THR A 94 19.21 -1.16 9.57
CA THR A 94 20.02 -2.21 8.91
C THR A 94 19.91 -2.19 7.39
N TRP A 95 19.01 -1.39 6.81
CA TRP A 95 18.89 -1.24 5.36
C TRP A 95 19.76 -0.08 4.88
N ASN A 96 21.05 -0.33 4.69
CA ASN A 96 22.06 0.66 4.25
C ASN A 96 21.96 1.08 2.78
N ASN A 97 20.87 0.75 2.08
CA ASN A 97 20.80 0.81 0.61
C ASN A 97 19.95 1.99 0.08
N GLY A 98 19.87 3.09 0.83
CA GLY A 98 19.12 4.29 0.44
C GLY A 98 17.68 4.31 0.93
N ASN A 99 16.74 4.83 0.12
CA ASN A 99 15.34 5.00 0.53
C ASN A 99 14.67 3.62 0.68
N TRP A 100 14.68 3.09 1.90
CA TRP A 100 14.13 1.79 2.30
C TRP A 100 12.74 1.52 1.70
N TRP A 101 11.90 2.56 1.60
CA TRP A 101 10.58 2.47 1.00
C TRP A 101 10.62 1.99 -0.46
N LYS A 102 11.57 2.49 -1.27
CA LYS A 102 11.70 2.12 -2.69
C LYS A 102 12.17 0.67 -2.89
N ASN A 103 12.84 0.10 -1.90
CA ASN A 103 13.39 -1.26 -1.96
C ASN A 103 12.39 -2.34 -1.51
N ARG A 104 11.16 -1.96 -1.18
CA ARG A 104 10.10 -2.91 -0.82
C ARG A 104 9.61 -3.77 -2.01
N CYS A 105 9.93 -3.37 -3.25
CA CYS A 105 9.30 -3.89 -4.47
C CYS A 105 10.23 -4.66 -5.40
#